data_AF-A0A9X8YRZ5-F1
#
_entry.id   AF-A0A9X8YRZ5-F1
#
_cell.length_a   1.000
_cell.length_b   1.000
_cell.length_c   1.000
_cell.angle_alpha   90.00
_cell.angle_beta   90.00
_cell.angle_gamma   90.00
#
_symmetry.space_group_name_H-M   'P 1'
#
loop_
_entity.id
_entity.type
_entity.pdbx_description
1 polymer ?
#
loop_
_entity_poly.entity_id
_entity_poly.type
_entity_poly.pdbx_seq_one_letter_code
_entity_poly.pdbx_strand_id
1 'polypeptide(L)'
;MKLTHKKTENHHVNLNTRAILTFFQQIISFIYGKTSAAVELIFATLQGSMALACQDMYDVEIDDGIIVPISHFHIILARSGSKKTTVYRLIMAQIHQTERELAEVFSVMMKEYERQYVLWDEECKSLKKSLQK
;
A
#
# COMPACT_ATOMS: atom_id res chain seq x y z
N MET A 1 8.07 -23.76 3.82
CA MET A 1 8.23 -22.75 4.88
C MET A 1 8.87 -23.39 6.12
N LYS A 2 10.21 -23.48 6.16
CA LYS A 2 10.91 -23.99 7.36
C LYS A 2 11.01 -22.84 8.37
N LEU A 3 10.09 -22.80 9.32
CA LEU A 3 10.22 -21.95 10.51
C LEU A 3 11.19 -22.63 11.47
N THR A 4 12.49 -22.39 11.30
CA THR A 4 13.49 -22.75 12.32
C THR A 4 13.37 -21.77 13.48
N HIS A 5 12.89 -22.26 14.63
CA HIS A 5 12.87 -21.54 15.90
C HIS A 5 14.29 -21.02 16.24
N LYS A 6 14.52 -19.72 16.05
CA LYS A 6 15.76 -19.05 16.46
C LYS A 6 15.41 -17.96 17.47
N LYS A 7 15.79 -18.24 18.72
CA LYS A 7 15.98 -17.32 19.87
C LYS A 7 14.85 -16.34 20.21
N THR A 8 14.41 -16.44 21.47
CA THR A 8 13.22 -15.83 22.07
C THR A 8 13.21 -14.30 22.19
N GLU A 9 14.23 -13.55 21.78
CA GLU A 9 14.18 -12.07 21.88
C GLU A 9 14.94 -11.39 20.73
N ASN A 10 14.19 -10.89 19.74
CA ASN A 10 14.69 -10.03 18.67
C ASN A 10 15.05 -8.63 19.22
N HIS A 11 16.26 -8.47 19.76
CA HIS A 11 16.75 -7.18 20.31
C HIS A 11 16.92 -6.07 19.26
N HIS A 12 16.81 -6.38 17.96
CA HIS A 12 16.88 -5.40 16.88
C HIS A 12 15.54 -4.70 16.60
N VAL A 13 14.44 -5.23 17.12
CA VAL A 13 13.10 -4.71 16.88
C VAL A 13 12.46 -4.46 18.24
N ASN A 14 12.72 -3.28 18.82
CA ASN A 14 12.23 -2.84 20.13
C ASN A 14 10.73 -2.49 20.11
N LEU A 15 9.91 -3.39 19.54
CA LEU A 15 8.47 -3.23 19.49
C LEU A 15 7.89 -3.68 20.83
N ASN A 16 7.54 -2.70 21.67
CA ASN A 16 6.78 -2.97 22.89
C ASN A 16 5.39 -3.48 22.50
N THR A 17 5.17 -4.78 22.69
CA THR A 17 3.90 -5.46 22.35
C THR A 17 2.70 -4.82 23.02
N ARG A 18 2.83 -4.38 24.28
CA ARG A 18 1.78 -3.67 25.00
C ARG A 18 1.48 -2.31 24.38
N ALA A 19 2.50 -1.58 23.91
CA ALA A 19 2.30 -0.30 23.24
C ALA A 19 1.53 -0.48 21.92
N ILE A 20 1.89 -1.48 21.12
CA ILE A 20 1.18 -1.80 19.87
C ILE A 20 -0.29 -2.14 20.14
N LEU A 21 -0.54 -3.04 21.09
CA LEU A 21 -1.91 -3.44 21.43
C LEU A 21 -2.73 -2.25 21.92
N THR A 22 -2.16 -1.39 22.77
CA THR A 22 -2.81 -0.17 23.24
C THR A 22 -3.15 0.77 22.09
N PHE A 23 -2.22 0.97 21.16
CA PHE A 23 -2.42 1.82 19.97
C PHE A 23 -3.58 1.31 19.11
N PHE A 24 -3.61 0.00 18.80
CA PHE A 24 -4.72 -0.61 18.06
C PHE A 24 -6.05 -0.45 18.80
N GLN A 25 -6.08 -0.71 20.10
CA GLN A 25 -7.28 -0.57 20.92
C GLN A 25 -7.82 0.86 20.92
N GLN A 26 -6.95 1.86 20.98
CA GLN A 26 -7.34 3.28 20.92
C GLN A 26 -7.97 3.62 19.57
N ILE A 27 -7.35 3.22 18.46
CA ILE A 27 -7.88 3.48 17.11
C ILE A 27 -9.22 2.77 16.90
N ILE A 28 -9.30 1.49 17.27
CA ILE A 28 -10.53 0.71 17.16
C ILE A 28 -11.64 1.37 17.98
N SER A 29 -11.36 1.78 19.22
CA SER A 29 -12.34 2.42 20.10
C SER A 29 -12.82 3.76 19.53
N PHE A 30 -11.93 4.55 18.94
CA PHE A 30 -12.27 5.81 18.28
C PHE A 30 -13.18 5.59 17.07
N ILE A 31 -12.85 4.64 16.20
CA ILE A 31 -13.65 4.33 15.01
C ILE A 31 -15.00 3.72 15.42
N TYR A 32 -15.00 2.86 16.46
CA TYR A 32 -16.22 2.32 17.03
C TYR A 32 -17.11 3.42 17.56
N GLY A 33 -16.57 4.40 18.30
CA GLY A 33 -17.33 5.56 18.78
C GLY A 33 -17.96 6.37 17.66
N LYS A 34 -17.27 6.51 16.51
CA LYS A 34 -17.78 7.25 15.34
C LYS A 34 -18.78 6.48 14.49
N THR A 35 -18.65 5.16 14.41
CA THR A 35 -19.38 4.35 13.44
C THR A 35 -20.36 3.40 14.07
N SER A 36 -20.13 2.94 15.30
CA SER A 36 -20.81 1.81 15.95
C SER A 36 -20.88 0.58 15.01
N ALA A 37 -19.79 0.32 14.30
CA ALA A 37 -19.59 -0.86 13.48
C ALA A 37 -18.98 -2.00 14.32
N ALA A 38 -19.06 -3.24 13.85
CA ALA A 38 -18.45 -4.39 14.54
C ALA A 38 -16.92 -4.21 14.67
N VAL A 39 -16.35 -4.60 15.81
CA VAL A 39 -14.92 -4.41 16.09
C VAL A 39 -14.06 -5.20 15.11
N GLU A 40 -14.49 -6.40 14.76
CA GLU A 40 -13.83 -7.29 13.80
C GLU A 40 -13.74 -6.64 12.42
N LEU A 41 -14.82 -5.95 12.01
CA LEU A 41 -14.88 -5.20 10.76
C LEU A 41 -13.90 -4.02 10.76
N ILE A 42 -13.84 -3.28 11.86
CA ILE A 42 -12.90 -2.16 12.04
C ILE A 42 -11.46 -2.66 12.00
N PHE A 43 -11.16 -3.71 12.77
CA PHE A 43 -9.83 -4.28 12.87
C PHE A 43 -9.34 -4.82 11.52
N ALA A 44 -10.16 -5.58 10.81
CA ALA A 44 -9.82 -6.11 9.49
C ALA A 44 -9.51 -4.99 8.48
N THR A 45 -10.38 -3.96 8.43
CA THR A 45 -10.17 -2.80 7.55
C THR A 45 -8.88 -2.05 7.91
N LEU A 46 -8.59 -1.87 9.19
CA LEU A 46 -7.39 -1.21 9.67
C LEU A 46 -6.12 -1.99 9.25
N GLN A 47 -6.11 -3.31 9.46
CA GLN A 47 -5.00 -4.17 9.00
C GLN A 47 -4.80 -4.07 7.49
N GLY A 48 -5.87 -4.11 6.70
CA GLY A 48 -5.79 -3.94 5.24
C GLY A 48 -5.18 -2.60 4.84
N SER A 49 -5.57 -1.50 5.50
CA SER A 49 -5.03 -0.17 5.22
C SER A 49 -3.54 -0.05 5.56
N MET A 50 -3.11 -0.65 6.67
CA MET A 50 -1.69 -0.67 7.07
C MET A 50 -0.84 -1.52 6.12
N ALA A 51 -1.36 -2.68 5.70
CA ALA A 51 -0.67 -3.51 4.71
C ALA A 51 -0.50 -2.76 3.38
N LEU A 52 -1.55 -2.09 2.90
CA LEU A 52 -1.48 -1.27 1.69
C LEU A 52 -0.42 -0.18 1.78
N ALA A 53 -0.33 0.49 2.93
CA ALA A 53 0.63 1.57 3.15
C ALA A 53 2.10 1.11 3.31
N CYS A 54 2.36 -0.19 3.40
CA CYS A 54 3.69 -0.73 3.65
C CYS A 54 4.12 -1.81 2.65
N GLN A 55 3.23 -2.29 1.77
CA GLN A 55 3.53 -3.40 0.87
C GLN A 55 4.61 -3.06 -0.19
N ASP A 56 4.79 -1.78 -0.51
CA ASP A 56 5.81 -1.28 -1.43
C ASP A 56 7.21 -1.20 -0.80
N MET A 57 7.30 -1.30 0.53
CA MET A 57 8.56 -1.17 1.27
C MET A 57 9.34 -2.49 1.36
N TYR A 58 8.75 -3.62 0.96
CA TYR A 58 9.33 -4.93 1.17
C TYR A 58 9.03 -5.90 0.01
N ASP A 59 10.04 -6.69 -0.34
CA ASP A 59 9.90 -7.88 -1.19
C ASP A 59 9.97 -9.15 -0.32
N VAL A 60 9.41 -10.25 -0.84
CA VAL A 60 9.44 -11.58 -0.21
C VAL A 60 10.04 -12.62 -1.13
N GLU A 61 10.86 -13.51 -0.55
CA GLU A 61 11.39 -14.68 -1.23
C GLU A 61 10.44 -15.87 -1.05
N ILE A 62 9.85 -16.35 -2.15
CA ILE A 62 8.85 -17.44 -2.13
C ILE A 62 9.47 -18.81 -2.39
N ASP A 63 10.61 -18.82 -3.07
CA ASP A 63 11.46 -19.98 -3.36
C ASP A 63 12.90 -19.49 -3.55
N ASP A 64 13.88 -20.39 -3.53
CA ASP A 64 15.30 -20.04 -3.56
C ASP A 64 15.63 -19.14 -4.78
N GLY A 65 15.91 -17.85 -4.50
CA GLY A 65 16.21 -16.83 -5.51
C GLY A 65 15.01 -16.21 -6.22
N ILE A 66 13.77 -16.62 -5.90
CA ILE A 66 12.54 -16.04 -6.45
C ILE A 66 12.03 -14.97 -5.49
N ILE A 67 12.40 -13.72 -5.77
CA ILE A 67 12.00 -12.53 -5.02
C ILE A 67 10.83 -11.84 -5.74
N VAL A 68 9.74 -11.60 -5.02
CA VAL A 68 8.54 -10.95 -5.54
C VAL A 68 8.06 -9.86 -4.59
N PRO A 69 7.42 -8.80 -5.10
CA PRO A 69 6.82 -7.77 -4.25
C PRO A 69 5.68 -8.35 -3.40
N ILE A 70 5.47 -7.78 -2.22
CA ILE A 70 4.32 -8.14 -1.39
C ILE A 70 3.04 -7.70 -2.09
N SER A 71 2.09 -8.63 -2.21
CA SER A 71 0.76 -8.35 -2.74
C SER A 71 -0.29 -8.74 -1.70
N HIS A 72 -0.83 -7.74 -0.99
CA HIS A 72 -1.89 -7.96 -0.01
C HIS A 72 -3.24 -7.49 -0.55
N PHE A 73 -4.19 -8.42 -0.68
CA PHE A 73 -5.57 -8.10 -1.04
C PHE A 73 -6.50 -8.31 0.15
N HIS A 74 -7.33 -7.30 0.43
CA HIS A 74 -8.28 -7.32 1.53
C HIS A 74 -9.71 -7.22 1.01
N ILE A 75 -10.55 -8.21 1.32
CA ILE A 75 -11.97 -8.25 0.92
C ILE A 75 -12.83 -8.41 2.16
N ILE A 76 -13.81 -7.52 2.32
CA ILE A 76 -14.74 -7.53 3.44
C ILE A 76 -16.15 -7.84 2.96
N LEU A 77 -16.66 -9.01 3.32
CA LEU A 77 -18.03 -9.44 3.06
C LEU A 77 -18.87 -9.27 4.32
N ALA A 78 -19.88 -8.40 4.24
CA ALA A 78 -20.82 -8.19 5.33
C ALA A 78 -22.20 -7.77 4.81
N ARG A 79 -23.26 -8.03 5.61
CA ARG A 79 -24.65 -7.69 5.28
C ARG A 79 -24.83 -6.19 4.99
N SER A 80 -25.89 -5.83 4.26
CA SER A 80 -26.27 -4.42 4.13
C SER A 80 -26.54 -3.82 5.52
N GLY A 81 -26.20 -2.55 5.71
CA GLY A 81 -26.30 -1.88 7.00
C GLY A 81 -25.18 -2.20 8.01
N SER A 82 -24.23 -3.09 7.69
CA SER A 82 -23.09 -3.41 8.58
C SER A 82 -22.07 -2.28 8.76
N LYS A 83 -22.26 -1.16 8.04
CA LYS A 83 -21.39 0.02 8.04
C LYS A 83 -20.00 -0.23 7.45
N LYS A 84 -19.80 -1.33 6.71
CA LYS A 84 -18.54 -1.66 5.99
C LYS A 84 -17.99 -0.49 5.17
N THR A 85 -18.81 0.14 4.34
CA THR A 85 -18.39 1.27 3.49
C THR A 85 -18.09 2.53 4.29
N THR A 86 -18.73 2.71 5.44
CA THR A 86 -18.47 3.85 6.33
C THR A 86 -17.13 3.70 7.03
N VAL A 87 -16.85 2.53 7.59
CA VAL A 87 -15.56 2.20 8.21
C VAL A 87 -14.42 2.31 7.20
N TYR A 88 -14.59 1.69 6.02
CA TYR A 88 -13.62 1.77 4.92
C TYR A 88 -13.29 3.21 4.56
N ARG A 89 -14.30 4.04 4.28
CA ARG A 89 -14.07 5.44 3.91
C ARG A 89 -13.38 6.24 5.00
N LEU A 90 -13.69 5.99 6.28
CA LEU A 90 -13.06 6.70 7.38
C LEU A 90 -11.57 6.36 7.50
N ILE A 91 -11.22 5.07 7.42
CA ILE A 91 -9.83 4.60 7.56
C ILE A 91 -9.01 4.99 6.32
N MET A 92 -9.55 4.79 5.13
CA MET A 92 -8.84 4.98 3.85
C MET A 92 -8.80 6.43 3.39
N ALA A 93 -9.45 7.36 4.09
CA ALA A 93 -9.57 8.75 3.66
C ALA A 93 -8.23 9.41 3.31
N GLN A 94 -7.22 9.22 4.17
CA GLN A 94 -5.88 9.81 3.97
C GLN A 94 -5.12 9.11 2.85
N ILE A 95 -5.17 7.77 2.79
CA ILE A 95 -4.54 7.00 1.71
C ILE A 95 -5.10 7.45 0.36
N HIS A 96 -6.41 7.54 0.22
CA HIS A 96 -7.04 8.00 -1.02
C HIS A 96 -6.72 9.46 -1.35
N GLN A 97 -6.46 10.32 -0.36
CA GLN A 97 -6.01 11.68 -0.60
C GLN A 97 -4.60 11.68 -1.18
N THR A 98 -3.68 10.94 -0.58
CA THR A 98 -2.31 10.78 -1.08
C THR A 98 -2.28 10.15 -2.47
N GLU A 99 -3.09 9.12 -2.74
CA GLU A 99 -3.22 8.50 -4.06
C GLU A 99 -3.65 9.53 -5.13
N ARG A 100 -4.60 10.42 -4.80
CA ARG A 100 -5.01 11.49 -5.72
C ARG A 100 -3.88 12.47 -6.00
N GLU A 101 -3.19 12.93 -4.97
CA GLU A 101 -2.07 13.86 -5.10
C GLU A 101 -0.94 13.25 -5.95
N LEU A 102 -0.60 11.99 -5.70
CA LEU A 102 0.39 11.25 -6.50
C LEU A 102 -0.06 11.06 -7.96
N ALA A 103 -1.34 10.77 -8.19
CA ALA A 103 -1.89 10.63 -9.54
C ALA A 103 -1.85 11.96 -10.33
N GLU A 104 -2.09 13.09 -9.66
CA GLU A 104 -1.97 14.42 -10.26
C GLU A 104 -0.52 14.72 -10.65
N VAL A 105 0.44 14.49 -9.74
CA VAL A 105 1.87 14.65 -10.02
C VAL A 105 2.30 13.76 -11.17
N PHE A 106 1.92 12.48 -11.13
CA PHE A 106 2.20 11.52 -12.20
C PHE A 106 1.63 11.99 -13.54
N SER A 107 0.39 12.49 -13.57
CA SER A 107 -0.22 12.98 -14.81
C SER A 107 0.55 14.16 -15.42
N VAL A 108 1.11 15.04 -14.60
CA VAL A 108 1.92 16.17 -15.09
C VAL A 108 3.25 15.67 -15.65
N MET A 109 3.93 14.80 -14.90
CA MET A 109 5.20 14.21 -15.33
C MET A 109 5.05 13.40 -16.62
N MET A 110 3.96 12.64 -16.76
CA MET A 110 3.70 11.84 -17.95
C MET A 110 3.55 12.70 -19.21
N LYS A 111 2.82 13.81 -19.13
CA LYS A 111 2.67 14.75 -20.25
C LYS A 111 4.00 15.36 -20.69
N GLU A 112 4.85 15.71 -19.72
CA GLU A 112 6.19 16.22 -20.01
C GLU A 112 7.05 15.16 -20.67
N TYR A 113 7.04 13.94 -20.13
CA TYR A 113 7.75 12.81 -20.70
C TYR A 113 7.31 12.53 -22.15
N GLU A 114 6.00 12.49 -22.42
CA GLU A 114 5.46 12.29 -23.76
C GLU A 114 5.93 13.37 -24.74
N ARG A 115 5.97 14.64 -24.31
CA ARG A 115 6.49 15.74 -25.12
C ARG A 115 7.97 15.54 -25.45
N GLN A 116 8.79 15.20 -24.47
CA GLN A 116 10.22 14.97 -24.66
C GLN A 116 10.48 13.74 -25.55
N TYR A 117 9.67 12.70 -25.38
CA TYR A 117 9.77 11.47 -26.17
C TYR A 117 9.55 11.73 -27.66
N VAL A 118 8.58 12.58 -28.03
CA VAL A 118 8.34 12.95 -29.43
C VAL A 118 9.56 13.62 -30.05
N LEU A 119 10.18 14.57 -29.34
CA LEU A 119 11.38 15.26 -29.83
C LEU A 119 12.55 14.29 -30.01
N TRP A 120 12.80 13.46 -28.98
CA TRP A 120 13.85 12.45 -29.00
C TRP A 120 13.67 11.41 -30.12
N ASP A 121 12.44 10.95 -30.35
CA ASP A 121 12.13 9.97 -31.39
C ASP A 121 12.39 10.53 -32.80
N GLU A 122 12.04 11.80 -33.04
CA GLU A 122 12.33 12.47 -34.32
C GLU A 122 13.84 12.70 -34.54
N GLU A 123 14.58 13.08 -33.50
CA GLU A 123 16.05 13.17 -33.57
C GLU A 123 16.68 11.80 -33.90
N CYS A 124 16.24 10.75 -33.23
CA CYS A 124 16.70 9.38 -33.48
C CYS A 124 16.43 8.94 -34.92
N LYS A 125 15.25 9.25 -35.46
CA LYS A 125 14.90 8.95 -36.86
C LYS A 125 15.81 9.70 -37.84
N SER A 126 16.09 10.98 -37.58
CA SER A 126 16.98 11.80 -38.41
C SER A 126 18.42 11.28 -38.42
N LEU A 127 18.96 10.94 -37.25
CA LEU A 127 20.28 10.34 -37.09
C LEU A 127 20.38 8.99 -37.81
N LYS A 128 19.39 8.10 -37.64
CA LYS A 128 19.35 6.80 -38.35
C LYS A 128 19.38 6.96 -39.87
N LYS A 129 18.62 7.91 -40.42
CA LYS A 129 18.65 8.21 -41.87
C LYS A 129 20.02 8.71 -42.33
N SER A 130 20.72 9.47 -41.50
CA SER A 130 22.03 10.04 -41.83
C SER A 130 23.14 8.98 -41.81
N LEU A 131 23.03 7.97 -40.95
CA LEU A 131 23.96 6.84 -40.84
C LEU A 131 23.75 5.74 -41.89
N GLN A 132 22.63 5.75 -42.61
CA GLN A 132 22.31 4.79 -43.69
C GLN A 132 22.79 5.26 -45.08
N LYS A 133 23.43 6.43 -45.16
CA LYS A 133 24.16 6.91 -46.35
C LYS A 133 25.63 6.53 -46.25
#